data_AF-A0A066YN08-F1
#
_entry.id   AF-A0A066YN08-F1
#
_cell.length_a   1.000
_cell.length_b   1.000
_cell.length_c   1.000
_cell.angle_alpha   90.00
_cell.angle_beta   90.00
_cell.angle_gamma   90.00
#
_symmetry.space_group_name_H-M   'P 1'
#
loop_
_entity.id
_entity.type
_entity.pdbx_description
1 polymer ?
#
loop_
_entity_poly.entity_id
_entity_poly.type
_entity_poly.pdbx_seq_one_letter_code
_entity_poly.pdbx_strand_id
1 'polypeptide(L)'
;MGITGDWYSELGSHMRLVAGPDGSLTGTYVSATGRASGTYPLVGRLVAPGQTGHGTAVGWTVAWHNERGDVGSVTSWSGQYQENGAEWISAAWLLTRSAEAPDAWESTVVGHDLFTRQEPDPARLEEVRRLARPLPHPSP
;
A
#
# COMPACT_ATOMS: atom_id res chain seq x y z
N MET A 1 18.33 -8.72 -4.20
CA MET A 1 17.25 -8.25 -5.09
C MET A 1 16.06 -9.18 -4.90
N GLY A 2 14.87 -8.59 -4.89
CA GLY A 2 13.63 -9.09 -4.30
C GLY A 2 12.76 -7.85 -4.05
N ILE A 3 11.79 -7.92 -3.14
CA ILE A 3 10.80 -6.85 -2.97
C ILE A 3 11.36 -5.43 -2.63
N THR A 4 12.62 -5.31 -2.16
CA THR A 4 13.27 -4.00 -1.91
C THR A 4 13.29 -3.13 -3.18
N GLY A 5 13.01 -1.83 -3.02
CA GLY A 5 13.05 -0.82 -4.09
C GLY A 5 11.77 -0.01 -4.18
N ASP A 6 11.63 0.72 -5.29
CA ASP A 6 10.47 1.55 -5.57
C ASP A 6 9.32 0.75 -6.21
N TRP A 7 8.10 1.15 -5.85
CA TRP A 7 6.84 0.55 -6.24
C TRP A 7 5.81 1.65 -6.43
N TYR A 8 4.98 1.50 -7.46
CA TYR A 8 3.92 2.44 -7.80
C TYR A 8 2.59 1.71 -7.84
N SER A 9 1.59 2.23 -7.16
CA SER A 9 0.23 1.71 -7.29
C SER A 9 -0.38 2.15 -8.62
N GLU A 10 -1.40 1.44 -9.07
CA GLU A 10 -2.25 1.85 -10.20
C GLU A 10 -2.97 3.21 -10.00
N LEU A 11 -3.00 3.72 -8.76
CA LEU A 11 -3.54 5.03 -8.41
C LEU A 11 -2.48 6.15 -8.44
N GLY A 12 -1.22 5.80 -8.70
CA GLY A 12 -0.08 6.72 -8.75
C GLY A 12 0.60 6.96 -7.40
N SER A 13 0.23 6.21 -6.36
CA SER A 13 0.93 6.31 -5.07
C SER A 13 2.31 5.67 -5.20
N HIS A 14 3.30 6.25 -4.53
CA HIS A 14 4.68 5.77 -4.56
C HIS A 14 5.07 5.17 -3.21
N MET A 15 5.71 4.00 -3.25
CA MET A 15 6.14 3.26 -2.08
C MET A 15 7.59 2.81 -2.28
N ARG A 16 8.44 3.07 -1.28
CA ARG A 16 9.82 2.58 -1.25
C ARG A 16 9.99 1.57 -0.13
N LEU A 17 10.34 0.34 -0.48
CA LEU A 17 10.46 -0.79 0.43
C LEU A 17 11.93 -1.16 0.68
N VAL A 18 12.21 -1.58 1.91
CA VAL A 18 13.49 -2.16 2.34
C VAL A 18 13.20 -3.44 3.12
N ALA A 19 13.53 -4.58 2.52
CA ALA A 19 13.46 -5.88 3.16
C ALA A 19 14.73 -6.15 3.99
N GLY A 20 14.54 -6.51 5.25
CA GLY A 20 15.59 -7.00 6.14
C GLY A 20 15.82 -8.51 6.01
N PRO A 21 17.00 -9.02 6.40
CA PRO A 21 17.34 -10.44 6.31
C PRO A 21 16.51 -11.32 7.25
N ASP A 22 15.89 -10.74 8.28
CA ASP A 22 15.05 -11.42 9.26
C ASP A 22 13.58 -11.52 8.83
N GLY A 23 13.23 -11.08 7.61
CA GLY A 23 11.85 -10.96 7.13
C GLY A 23 11.14 -9.68 7.58
N SER A 24 11.87 -8.71 8.15
CA SER A 24 11.33 -7.37 8.38
C SER A 24 11.14 -6.62 7.06
N LEU A 25 10.13 -5.76 7.03
CA LEU A 25 9.90 -4.84 5.93
C LEU A 25 9.73 -3.43 6.53
N THR A 26 10.51 -2.48 6.04
CA THR A 26 10.38 -1.07 6.40
C THR A 26 10.35 -0.24 5.13
N GLY A 27 9.97 1.03 5.25
CA GLY A 27 9.96 1.90 4.08
C GLY A 27 9.16 3.18 4.27
N THR A 28 8.79 3.73 3.14
CA THR A 28 7.98 4.95 3.07
C THR A 28 6.88 4.84 2.03
N TYR A 29 5.76 5.50 2.29
CA TYR A 29 4.61 5.60 1.40
C TYR A 29 4.26 7.06 1.15
N VAL A 30 4.01 7.42 -0.10
CA VAL A 30 3.55 8.73 -0.55
C VAL A 30 2.24 8.53 -1.32
N SER A 31 1.15 9.11 -0.81
CA SER A 31 -0.15 9.03 -1.48
C SER A 31 -0.19 9.91 -2.73
N ALA A 32 -0.90 9.45 -3.76
CA ALA A 32 -1.20 10.26 -4.94
C ALA A 32 -2.20 11.40 -4.70
N THR A 33 -2.88 11.45 -3.53
CA THR A 33 -4.01 12.36 -3.28
C THR A 33 -3.79 13.32 -2.10
N GLY A 34 -4.36 14.52 -2.21
CA GLY A 34 -3.92 15.73 -1.52
C GLY A 34 -4.11 15.83 0.00
N ARG A 35 -4.89 14.97 0.67
CA ARG A 35 -4.99 15.01 2.15
C ARG A 35 -3.85 14.28 2.85
N ALA A 36 -3.34 13.21 2.25
CA ALA A 36 -2.17 12.48 2.73
C ALA A 36 -0.90 13.06 2.10
N SER A 37 -0.62 14.34 2.40
CA SER A 37 0.56 15.02 1.88
C SER A 37 1.83 14.60 2.62
N GLY A 38 2.92 14.43 1.88
CA GLY A 38 4.22 14.06 2.43
C GLY A 38 4.45 12.55 2.52
N THR A 39 5.47 12.20 3.28
CA THR A 39 5.97 10.83 3.38
C THR A 39 5.50 10.20 4.68
N TYR A 40 4.94 9.00 4.59
CA TYR A 40 4.49 8.23 5.75
C TYR A 40 5.41 7.01 5.94
N PRO A 41 5.85 6.72 7.17
CA PRO A 41 6.59 5.49 7.44
C PRO A 41 5.67 4.27 7.24
N LEU A 42 6.24 3.19 6.72
CA LEU A 42 5.59 1.89 6.70
C LEU A 42 6.47 0.85 7.39
N VAL A 43 5.80 -0.09 8.04
CA VAL A 43 6.43 -1.26 8.67
C VAL A 43 5.63 -2.51 8.36
N GLY A 44 6.31 -3.64 8.25
CA GLY A 44 5.69 -4.88 7.81
C GLY A 44 6.60 -6.09 7.96
N ARG A 45 6.15 -7.19 7.38
CA ARG A 45 6.87 -8.47 7.36
C ARG A 45 6.68 -9.14 6.01
N LEU A 46 7.63 -9.99 5.67
CA LEU A 46 7.53 -10.89 4.52
C LEU A 46 7.99 -12.30 4.90
N VAL A 47 7.47 -13.28 4.16
CA VAL A 47 7.86 -14.69 4.28
C VAL A 47 8.13 -15.22 2.88
N ALA A 48 9.35 -15.72 2.67
CA ALA A 48 9.75 -16.34 1.42
C ALA A 48 8.86 -17.56 1.10
N PRO A 49 8.61 -17.86 -0.18
CA PRO A 49 7.78 -18.99 -0.57
C PRO A 49 8.44 -20.32 -0.16
N GLY A 50 7.62 -21.25 0.34
CA GLY A 50 8.06 -22.61 0.67
C GLY A 50 8.13 -23.55 -0.54
N GLN A 51 7.63 -23.14 -1.70
CA GLN A 51 7.55 -23.95 -2.93
C GLN A 51 7.96 -23.11 -4.14
N THR A 52 8.66 -23.74 -5.09
CA THR A 52 9.04 -23.10 -6.36
C THR A 52 7.80 -22.65 -7.13
N GLY A 53 7.82 -21.42 -7.64
CA GLY A 53 6.71 -20.82 -8.40
C GLY A 53 5.64 -20.13 -7.53
N HIS A 54 5.75 -20.17 -6.20
CA HIS A 54 4.85 -19.41 -5.31
C HIS A 54 5.40 -18.00 -5.06
N GLY A 55 4.50 -17.04 -4.82
CA GLY A 55 4.86 -15.68 -4.44
C GLY A 55 5.34 -15.57 -2.98
N THR A 56 6.14 -14.53 -2.70
CA THR A 56 6.52 -14.15 -1.34
C THR A 56 5.34 -13.49 -0.65
N ALA A 57 4.82 -14.10 0.42
CA ALA A 57 3.77 -13.49 1.22
C ALA A 57 4.30 -12.23 1.91
N VAL A 58 3.53 -11.14 1.87
CA VAL A 58 3.95 -9.85 2.39
C VAL A 58 2.76 -9.10 2.99
N GLY A 59 3.01 -8.39 4.09
CA GLY A 59 2.07 -7.43 4.63
C GLY A 59 2.78 -6.24 5.26
N TRP A 60 2.18 -5.07 5.15
CA TRP A 60 2.69 -3.83 5.73
C TRP A 60 1.56 -2.92 6.19
N THR A 61 1.90 -2.00 7.07
CA THR A 61 0.96 -1.05 7.66
C THR A 61 1.53 0.36 7.56
N VAL A 62 0.66 1.30 7.22
CA VAL A 62 0.90 2.75 7.26
C VAL A 62 -0.09 3.36 8.23
N ALA A 63 0.41 3.95 9.31
CA ALA A 63 -0.38 4.89 10.09
C ALA A 63 -0.31 6.25 9.40
N TRP A 64 -1.46 6.89 9.16
CA TRP A 64 -1.54 8.15 8.45
C TRP A 64 -1.22 9.34 9.37
N HIS A 65 -0.03 9.27 9.96
CA HIS A 65 0.55 10.31 10.80
C HIS A 65 1.98 10.60 10.32
N ASN A 66 2.28 11.88 10.09
CA ASN A 66 3.62 12.34 9.76
C ASN A 66 3.85 13.75 10.34
N GLU A 67 4.99 14.37 9.98
CA GLU A 67 5.36 15.72 10.44
C GLU A 67 4.33 16.81 10.09
N ARG A 68 3.43 16.55 9.12
CA ARG A 68 2.41 17.49 8.66
C ARG A 68 1.07 17.33 9.38
N GLY A 69 0.87 16.24 10.12
CA GLY A 69 -0.34 16.02 10.91
C GLY A 69 -0.72 14.57 11.08
N ASP A 70 -1.86 14.36 11.74
CA ASP A 70 -2.51 13.08 11.95
C ASP A 70 -3.92 13.14 11.36
N VAL A 71 -4.27 12.15 10.53
CA VAL A 71 -5.62 12.01 9.96
C VAL A 71 -6.39 10.84 10.58
N GLY A 72 -5.93 10.34 11.73
CA GLY A 72 -6.67 9.44 12.62
C GLY A 72 -7.06 8.13 11.95
N SER A 73 -6.17 7.57 11.13
CA SER A 73 -6.46 6.34 10.40
C SER A 73 -5.21 5.51 10.15
N VAL A 74 -5.42 4.22 9.87
CA VAL A 74 -4.38 3.25 9.55
C VAL A 74 -4.81 2.41 8.36
N THR A 75 -3.88 2.11 7.46
CA THR A 75 -4.08 1.13 6.40
C THR A 75 -3.11 -0.02 6.53
N SER A 76 -3.62 -1.24 6.48
CA SER A 76 -2.81 -2.45 6.37
C SER A 76 -3.06 -3.13 5.04
N TRP A 77 -1.99 -3.52 4.36
CA TRP A 77 -2.00 -4.32 3.14
C TRP A 77 -1.54 -5.74 3.46
N SER A 78 -2.18 -6.72 2.83
CA SER A 78 -1.83 -8.13 2.89
C SER A 78 -1.91 -8.72 1.50
N GLY A 79 -0.84 -9.38 1.06
CA GLY A 79 -0.70 -9.80 -0.30
C GLY A 79 0.53 -10.63 -0.58
N GLN A 80 0.96 -10.59 -1.84
CA GLN A 80 2.09 -11.36 -2.33
C GLN A 80 2.89 -10.60 -3.38
N TYR A 81 4.22 -10.66 -3.25
CA TYR A 81 5.18 -10.30 -4.28
C TYR A 81 5.39 -11.49 -5.23
N GLN A 82 5.38 -11.21 -6.52
CA GLN A 82 5.59 -12.19 -7.58
C GLN A 82 6.50 -11.64 -8.67
N GLU A 83 7.19 -12.54 -9.35
CA GLU A 83 8.11 -12.23 -10.44
C GLU A 83 7.96 -13.27 -11.56
N ASN A 84 7.55 -12.83 -12.74
CA ASN A 84 7.49 -13.65 -13.95
C ASN A 84 7.71 -12.78 -15.18
N GLY A 85 8.96 -12.54 -15.55
CA GLY A 85 9.35 -11.58 -16.60
C GLY A 85 9.16 -10.10 -16.21
N ALA A 86 8.25 -9.81 -15.29
CA ALA A 86 8.07 -8.55 -14.58
C ALA A 86 7.73 -8.80 -13.10
N GLU A 87 8.05 -7.83 -12.25
CA GLU A 87 7.74 -7.87 -10.81
C GLU A 87 6.44 -7.12 -10.50
N TRP A 88 5.59 -7.69 -9.64
CA TRP A 88 4.40 -7.02 -9.11
C TRP A 88 4.09 -7.42 -7.66
N ILE A 89 3.37 -6.56 -6.95
CA ILE A 89 2.76 -6.89 -5.66
C ILE A 89 1.24 -6.73 -5.81
N SER A 90 0.50 -7.80 -5.53
CA SER A 90 -0.96 -7.73 -5.41
C SER A 90 -1.33 -7.84 -3.94
N ALA A 91 -2.07 -6.86 -3.43
CA ALA A 91 -2.47 -6.83 -2.02
C ALA A 91 -3.90 -6.33 -1.84
N ALA A 92 -4.65 -7.00 -0.96
CA ALA A 92 -5.87 -6.45 -0.39
C ALA A 92 -5.49 -5.52 0.76
N TRP A 93 -6.31 -4.50 1.00
CA TRP A 93 -6.08 -3.55 2.09
C TRP A 93 -7.33 -3.30 2.92
N LEU A 94 -7.09 -2.93 4.17
CA LEU A 94 -8.09 -2.44 5.11
C LEU A 94 -7.67 -1.05 5.58
N LEU A 95 -8.48 -0.03 5.33
CA LEU A 95 -8.33 1.32 5.86
C LEU A 95 -9.33 1.49 6.99
N THR A 96 -8.83 1.58 8.23
CA THR A 96 -9.65 1.84 9.41
C THR A 96 -9.47 3.29 9.86
N ARG A 97 -10.58 4.00 10.02
CA ARG A 97 -10.64 5.36 10.54
C ARG A 97 -11.01 5.34 12.02
N SER A 98 -10.48 6.28 12.79
CA SER A 98 -10.96 6.55 14.14
C SER A 98 -12.43 6.95 14.06
N ALA A 99 -13.27 6.31 14.86
CA ALA A 99 -14.71 6.51 14.88
C ALA A 99 -15.22 6.39 16.32
N GLU A 100 -16.31 7.11 16.61
CA GLU A 100 -17.03 6.93 17.87
C GLU A 100 -17.70 5.54 17.90
N ALA A 101 -18.02 5.04 19.09
CA ALA A 101 -18.58 3.71 19.26
C ALA A 101 -19.82 3.41 18.38
N PRO A 102 -20.78 4.35 18.19
CA PRO A 102 -21.92 4.14 17.30
C PRO A 102 -21.56 3.98 15.82
N ASP A 103 -20.44 4.56 15.39
CA ASP A 103 -19.99 4.60 13.98
C ASP A 103 -18.89 3.56 13.70
N ALA A 104 -18.46 2.82 14.72
CA ALA A 104 -17.39 1.82 14.62
C ALA A 104 -17.66 0.74 13.56
N TRP A 105 -18.94 0.46 13.26
CA TRP A 105 -19.36 -0.55 12.29
C TRP A 105 -18.98 -0.20 10.84
N GLU A 106 -18.87 1.08 10.50
CA GLU A 106 -18.51 1.58 9.16
C GLU A 106 -17.10 2.18 9.09
N SER A 107 -16.33 2.02 10.17
CA SER A 107 -14.99 2.61 10.31
C SER A 107 -13.96 2.04 9.34
N THR A 108 -14.21 0.83 8.81
CA THR A 108 -13.25 0.09 7.97
C THR A 108 -13.74 -0.06 6.54
N VAL A 109 -12.92 0.41 5.61
CA VAL A 109 -13.11 0.22 4.17
C VAL A 109 -12.10 -0.81 3.66
N VAL A 110 -12.52 -1.62 2.68
CA VAL A 110 -11.70 -2.65 2.04
C VAL A 110 -11.49 -2.34 0.56
N GLY A 111 -10.33 -2.73 0.03
CA GLY A 111 -10.07 -2.70 -1.40
C GLY A 111 -8.86 -3.56 -1.77
N HIS A 112 -8.35 -3.34 -2.99
CA HIS A 112 -7.12 -3.97 -3.46
C HIS A 112 -6.28 -2.94 -4.21
N ASP A 113 -4.96 -3.11 -4.16
CA ASP A 113 -4.02 -2.40 -5.01
C ASP A 113 -3.15 -3.41 -5.78
N LEU A 114 -2.74 -3.00 -6.98
CA LEU A 114 -1.63 -3.59 -7.70
C LEU A 114 -0.46 -2.60 -7.71
N PHE A 115 0.72 -3.06 -7.32
CA PHE A 115 1.95 -2.29 -7.37
C PHE A 115 2.93 -2.86 -8.40
N THR A 116 3.57 -1.97 -9.17
CA THR A 116 4.58 -2.31 -10.18
C THR A 116 5.83 -1.45 -10.02
N ARG A 117 6.94 -1.87 -10.64
CA ARG A 117 8.19 -1.08 -10.66
C ARG A 117 8.11 0.19 -11.50
N GLN A 118 7.18 0.23 -12.45
CA GLN A 118 7.00 1.36 -13.36
C GLN A 118 5.88 2.27 -12.86
N GLU A 119 6.12 3.57 -12.94
CA GLU A 119 5.09 4.59 -12.69
C GLU A 119 3.99 4.48 -13.76
N PRO A 120 2.70 4.52 -13.37
CA PRO A 120 1.62 4.47 -14.33
C PRO A 120 1.62 5.66 -15.29
N ASP A 121 1.27 5.41 -16.56
CA ASP A 121 1.00 6.47 -17.54
C ASP A 121 -0.15 7.39 -17.04
N PRO A 122 -0.02 8.73 -17.14
CA PRO A 122 -1.10 9.67 -16.86
C PRO A 122 -2.48 9.28 -17.43
N ALA A 123 -2.55 8.75 -18.66
CA ALA A 123 -3.82 8.34 -19.26
C ALA A 123 -4.48 7.18 -18.48
N ARG A 124 -3.67 6.25 -17.98
CA ARG A 124 -4.11 5.14 -17.13
C ARG A 124 -4.60 5.65 -15.77
N LEU A 125 -3.90 6.62 -15.18
CA LEU A 125 -4.31 7.23 -13.91
C LEU A 125 -5.68 7.91 -14.03
N GLU A 126 -5.94 8.62 -15.13
CA GLU A 126 -7.24 9.23 -15.39
C GLU A 126 -8.36 8.18 -15.53
N GLU A 127 -8.08 7.08 -16.23
CA GLU A 127 -9.03 5.98 -16.36
C GLU A 127 -9.37 5.37 -15.00
N VAL A 128 -8.37 5.05 -14.18
CA VAL A 128 -8.59 4.46 -12.85
C VAL A 128 -9.33 5.42 -11.92
N ARG A 129 -9.03 6.72 -11.98
CA ARG A 129 -9.75 7.75 -11.20
C ARG A 129 -11.24 7.82 -11.55
N ARG A 130 -11.61 7.57 -12.81
CA ARG A 130 -13.02 7.54 -13.24
C ARG A 130 -13.81 6.36 -12.66
N LEU A 131 -13.13 5.30 -12.23
CA LEU A 131 -13.78 4.10 -11.68
C LEU A 131 -14.26 4.28 -10.22
N ALA A 132 -14.03 5.43 -9.60
CA ALA A 132 -14.46 5.76 -8.23
C ALA A 132 -14.12 4.66 -7.20
N ARG A 133 -12.95 4.03 -7.37
CA ARG A 133 -12.50 2.95 -6.48
C ARG A 133 -12.26 3.50 -5.07
N PRO A 134 -12.54 2.70 -4.03
CA PRO A 134 -12.11 3.03 -2.67
C PRO A 134 -10.60 3.32 -2.66
N LEU A 135 -10.19 4.32 -1.90
CA LEU A 135 -8.78 4.70 -1.77
C LEU A 135 -8.18 4.02 -0.55
N PRO A 136 -6.94 3.49 -0.65
CA PRO A 136 -6.24 2.89 0.47
C PRO A 136 -5.71 3.93 1.46
N HIS A 137 -5.96 5.21 1.21
CA HIS A 137 -5.53 6.34 2.03
C HIS A 137 -6.70 7.32 2.20
N PRO A 138 -6.71 8.11 3.28
CA PRO A 138 -7.77 9.07 3.53
C PRO A 138 -7.96 10.04 2.36
N SER A 139 -9.21 10.19 1.92
CA SER A 139 -9.62 11.09 0.84
C SER A 139 -9.59 12.56 1.29
N PRO A 140 -9.48 13.53 0.35
CA PRO A 140 -9.56 14.98 0.59
C PRO A 140 -10.73 15.46 1.44
#